data_AF-A0A6A5CBY9-F1
#
_entry.id   AF-A0A6A5CBY9-F1
#
_cell.length_a   1.000
_cell.length_b   1.000
_cell.length_c   1.000
_cell.angle_alpha   90.00
_cell.angle_beta   90.00
_cell.angle_gamma   90.00
#
_symmetry.space_group_name_H-M   'P 1'
#
loop_
_entity.id
_entity.type
_entity.pdbx_description
1 polymer ?
#
loop_
_entity_poly.entity_id
_entity_poly.type
_entity_poly.pdbx_seq_one_letter_code
_entity_poly.pdbx_strand_id
1 'polypeptide(L)'
;MFGLTKIQKKFVEKKYATTSRLTMTRAARQRYSVDVQTSKHAKAKVEGVRVHFKNTVETVNAIKGMSLRRAKKYLHNVLRHTESVPFKIFNGGPGRHANGKQHHVANSRYPTKSIFAVLKLLKNAENNARVKGLNVRDLVIAHTQANRAPKMRRRTFRAHGRINPFMANPSHIEIILTEKPTAVSKAPAAVVQE
;
A
#
# COMPACT_ATOMS: atom_id res chain seq x y z
N MET A 1 42.12 -16.14 25.99
CA MET A 1 40.77 -16.72 25.85
C MET A 1 40.01 -16.57 27.16
N PHE A 2 39.33 -15.44 27.38
CA PHE A 2 38.47 -15.27 28.57
C PHE A 2 37.02 -15.56 28.18
N GLY A 3 36.60 -16.80 28.40
CA GLY A 3 35.21 -17.21 28.21
C GLY A 3 34.31 -16.63 29.29
N LEU A 4 33.11 -16.20 28.91
CA LEU A 4 32.05 -15.76 29.82
C LEU A 4 31.79 -16.84 30.89
N THR A 5 31.81 -16.44 32.16
CA THR A 5 31.55 -17.32 33.30
C THR A 5 30.10 -17.84 33.28
N LYS A 6 29.82 -18.99 33.90
CA LYS A 6 28.47 -19.61 33.95
C LYS A 6 27.36 -18.65 34.38
N ILE A 7 27.68 -17.67 35.23
CA ILE A 7 26.76 -16.63 35.70
C ILE A 7 26.47 -15.61 34.58
N GLN A 8 27.51 -15.18 33.86
CA GLN A 8 27.34 -14.27 32.71
C GLN A 8 26.61 -14.94 31.55
N LYS A 9 26.81 -16.25 31.31
CA LYS A 9 25.99 -17.02 30.33
C LYS A 9 24.52 -17.12 30.73
N LYS A 10 24.20 -17.37 32.01
CA LYS A 10 22.81 -17.36 32.52
C LYS A 10 22.14 -15.99 32.40
N PHE A 11 22.89 -14.90 32.58
CA PHE A 11 22.35 -13.54 32.43
C PHE A 11 22.07 -13.19 30.97
N VAL A 12 22.94 -13.63 30.06
CA VAL A 12 22.75 -13.52 28.61
C VAL A 12 21.55 -14.38 28.17
N GLU A 13 21.48 -15.65 28.56
CA GLU A 13 20.32 -16.52 28.29
C GLU A 13 19.01 -15.95 28.83
N LYS A 14 18.98 -15.41 30.05
CA LYS A 14 17.78 -14.75 30.59
C LYS A 14 17.38 -13.49 29.86
N LYS A 15 18.33 -12.75 29.26
CA LYS A 15 18.01 -11.55 28.45
C LYS A 15 17.40 -11.91 27.10
N TYR A 16 17.71 -13.08 26.55
CA TYR A 16 17.18 -13.55 25.26
C TYR A 16 16.02 -14.57 25.40
N ALA A 17 15.81 -15.17 26.57
CA ALA A 17 14.75 -16.16 26.83
C ALA A 17 13.39 -15.53 27.17
N THR A 18 13.30 -14.27 27.60
CA THR A 18 12.01 -13.55 27.78
C THR A 18 11.45 -12.98 26.49
N THR A 19 12.07 -13.25 25.33
CA THR A 19 11.46 -13.05 24.01
C THR A 19 10.88 -14.36 23.46
N SER A 20 10.65 -15.37 24.32
CA SER A 20 9.84 -16.51 23.95
C SER A 20 8.37 -16.14 23.99
N ARG A 21 7.71 -16.25 22.83
CA ARG A 21 6.30 -16.65 22.76
C ARG A 21 5.28 -15.69 23.41
N LEU A 22 5.35 -14.40 23.06
CA LEU A 22 4.08 -13.68 22.88
C LEU A 22 3.40 -14.33 21.67
N THR A 23 2.54 -15.30 21.94
CA THR A 23 1.43 -15.65 21.06
C THR A 23 0.79 -14.32 20.67
N MET A 24 1.03 -13.89 19.44
CA MET A 24 0.33 -12.75 18.85
C MET A 24 -1.16 -13.09 18.93
N THR A 25 -1.82 -12.65 20.01
CA THR A 25 -3.26 -12.72 20.18
C THR A 25 -3.88 -12.18 18.90
N ARG A 26 -4.89 -12.87 18.36
CA ARG A 26 -5.59 -12.54 17.09
C ARG A 26 -5.98 -11.06 16.94
N ALA A 27 -6.01 -10.28 18.03
CA ALA A 27 -6.26 -8.85 18.08
C ALA A 27 -5.18 -7.97 17.40
N ALA A 28 -3.93 -8.40 17.28
CA ALA A 28 -2.84 -7.58 16.73
C ALA A 28 -2.61 -7.76 15.21
N ARG A 29 -3.43 -8.57 14.53
CA ARG A 29 -3.39 -8.67 13.07
C ARG A 29 -4.29 -7.60 12.46
N GLN A 30 -3.68 -6.56 11.89
CA GLN A 30 -4.39 -5.58 11.06
C GLN A 30 -5.14 -6.32 9.95
N ARG A 31 -6.47 -6.26 10.00
CA ARG A 31 -7.32 -6.83 8.95
C ARG A 31 -7.20 -5.97 7.69
N TYR A 32 -7.19 -6.65 6.55
CA TYR A 32 -7.29 -6.07 5.22
C TYR A 32 -8.76 -6.11 4.81
N SER A 33 -9.18 -5.24 3.89
CA SER A 33 -10.56 -5.25 3.41
C SER A 33 -10.89 -6.49 2.57
N VAL A 34 -9.91 -6.96 1.80
CA VAL A 34 -10.02 -8.12 0.93
C VAL A 34 -9.17 -9.25 1.48
N ASP A 35 -9.76 -10.43 1.57
CA ASP A 35 -9.01 -11.65 1.80
C ASP A 35 -8.74 -12.36 0.47
N VAL A 36 -7.47 -12.73 0.27
CA VAL A 36 -7.02 -13.39 -0.95
C VAL A 36 -6.86 -14.87 -0.62
N GLN A 37 -7.71 -15.70 -1.24
CA GLN A 37 -7.80 -17.14 -0.98
C GLN A 37 -6.51 -17.91 -1.35
N THR A 38 -5.71 -17.37 -2.28
CA THR A 38 -4.46 -17.99 -2.72
C THR A 38 -3.38 -17.84 -1.66
N SER A 39 -2.65 -18.91 -1.31
CA SER A 39 -1.51 -18.83 -0.38
C SER A 39 -0.34 -17.96 -0.89
N LYS A 40 -0.24 -17.80 -2.22
CA LYS A 40 0.79 -17.05 -2.95
C LYS A 40 0.51 -15.55 -3.03
N HIS A 41 0.48 -14.88 -1.88
CA HIS A 41 0.34 -13.43 -1.83
C HIS A 41 1.27 -12.78 -0.78
N ALA A 42 1.61 -11.52 -1.00
CA ALA A 42 2.30 -10.66 -0.03
C ALA A 42 1.42 -9.45 0.29
N LYS A 43 1.21 -9.16 1.58
CA LYS A 43 0.41 -8.02 2.03
C LYS A 43 1.33 -6.95 2.65
N ALA A 44 0.98 -5.69 2.47
CA ALA A 44 1.61 -4.56 3.16
C ALA A 44 0.56 -3.50 3.50
N LYS A 45 0.61 -2.94 4.70
CA LYS A 45 -0.31 -1.91 5.17
C LYS A 45 0.44 -0.82 5.92
N VAL A 46 -0.05 0.40 5.84
CA VAL A 46 0.40 1.52 6.66
C VAL A 46 -0.81 2.32 7.12
N GLU A 47 -0.83 2.68 8.40
CA GLU A 47 -1.95 3.36 9.04
C GLU A 47 -1.55 4.77 9.48
N GLY A 48 -2.51 5.70 9.46
CA GLY A 48 -2.30 7.06 9.97
C GLY A 48 -1.27 7.89 9.19
N VAL A 49 -0.99 7.55 7.92
CA VAL A 49 0.02 8.28 7.14
C VAL A 49 -0.48 9.69 6.84
N ARG A 50 0.38 10.68 7.11
CA ARG A 50 0.09 12.10 6.87
C ARG A 50 0.22 12.48 5.39
N VAL A 51 -0.51 11.81 4.52
CA VAL A 51 -0.68 12.12 3.09
C VAL A 51 -2.15 12.44 2.81
N HIS A 52 -2.41 13.27 1.79
CA HIS A 52 -3.77 13.69 1.50
C HIS A 52 -4.58 12.52 0.93
N PHE A 53 -5.66 12.14 1.62
CA PHE A 53 -6.49 10.99 1.27
C PHE A 53 -6.90 10.97 -0.21
N LYS A 54 -7.49 12.06 -0.74
CA LYS A 54 -8.01 12.09 -2.12
C LYS A 54 -6.93 11.82 -3.17
N ASN A 55 -5.73 12.40 -2.98
CA ASN A 55 -4.62 12.22 -3.91
C ASN A 55 -4.11 10.77 -3.87
N THR A 56 -4.10 10.21 -2.66
CA THR A 56 -3.61 8.85 -2.42
C THR A 56 -4.55 7.82 -3.04
N VAL A 57 -5.88 8.01 -2.96
CA VAL A 57 -6.88 7.16 -3.63
C VAL A 57 -6.63 7.08 -5.13
N GLU A 58 -6.49 8.21 -5.81
CA GLU A 58 -6.21 8.23 -7.25
C GLU A 58 -4.86 7.57 -7.59
N THR A 59 -3.83 7.82 -6.76
CA THR A 59 -2.49 7.24 -6.96
C THR A 59 -2.51 5.72 -6.83
N VAL A 60 -3.20 5.16 -5.82
CA VAL A 60 -3.26 3.71 -5.62
C VAL A 60 -4.16 3.04 -6.66
N ASN A 61 -5.23 3.71 -7.09
CA ASN A 61 -6.09 3.21 -8.17
C ASN A 61 -5.36 3.17 -9.51
N ALA A 62 -4.46 4.13 -9.77
CA ALA A 62 -3.68 4.18 -11.01
C ALA A 62 -2.73 2.99 -11.17
N ILE A 63 -2.21 2.44 -10.07
CA ILE A 63 -1.27 1.30 -10.09
C ILE A 63 -1.95 -0.07 -9.96
N LYS A 64 -3.27 -0.10 -9.73
CA LYS A 64 -4.02 -1.35 -9.55
C LYS A 64 -3.94 -2.20 -10.83
N GLY A 65 -3.62 -3.48 -10.69
CA GLY A 65 -3.48 -4.43 -11.80
C GLY A 65 -2.15 -4.35 -12.56
N MET A 66 -1.27 -3.40 -12.26
CA MET A 66 0.06 -3.34 -12.88
C MET A 66 1.01 -4.41 -12.31
N SER A 67 1.99 -4.83 -13.10
CA SER A 67 3.14 -5.57 -12.57
C SER A 67 3.94 -4.68 -11.61
N LEU A 68 4.55 -5.27 -10.59
CA LEU A 68 5.33 -4.54 -9.58
C LEU A 68 6.43 -3.67 -10.23
N ARG A 69 7.11 -4.21 -11.25
CA ARG A 69 8.14 -3.49 -12.01
C ARG A 69 7.55 -2.29 -12.76
N ARG A 70 6.42 -2.46 -13.46
CA ARG A 70 5.76 -1.36 -14.18
C ARG A 70 5.25 -0.30 -13.22
N ALA A 71 4.66 -0.69 -12.10
CA ALA A 71 4.13 0.24 -11.09
C ALA A 71 5.24 1.14 -10.50
N LYS A 72 6.39 0.56 -10.13
CA LYS A 72 7.55 1.36 -9.67
C LYS A 72 8.04 2.33 -10.75
N LYS A 73 8.19 1.85 -12.00
CA LYS A 73 8.61 2.69 -13.13
C LYS A 73 7.61 3.82 -13.38
N TYR A 74 6.31 3.52 -13.36
CA TYR A 74 5.22 4.49 -13.49
C TYR A 74 5.34 5.59 -12.44
N LEU A 75 5.44 5.22 -11.16
CA LEU A 75 5.53 6.19 -10.08
C LEU A 75 6.78 7.08 -10.18
N HIS A 76 7.93 6.53 -10.59
CA HIS A 76 9.12 7.33 -10.86
C HIS A 76 8.99 8.24 -12.10
N ASN A 77 8.32 7.79 -13.16
CA ASN A 77 7.98 8.60 -14.33
C ASN A 77 7.08 9.79 -13.94
N VAL A 78 6.11 9.57 -13.05
CA VAL A 78 5.23 10.64 -12.54
C VAL A 78 6.03 11.65 -11.73
N LEU A 79 6.99 11.23 -10.91
CA LEU A 79 7.89 12.16 -10.21
C LEU A 79 8.73 13.01 -11.18
N ARG A 80 9.09 12.45 -12.34
CA ARG A 80 9.76 13.18 -13.44
C ARG A 80 8.80 13.96 -14.34
N HIS A 81 7.50 13.96 -14.05
CA HIS A 81 6.45 14.61 -14.85
C HIS A 81 6.31 14.10 -16.29
N THR A 82 6.82 12.90 -16.60
CA THR A 82 6.72 12.29 -17.93
C THR A 82 5.41 11.53 -18.12
N GLU A 83 4.88 10.94 -17.05
CA GLU A 83 3.55 10.32 -16.97
C GLU A 83 2.75 11.04 -15.88
N SER A 84 1.43 10.95 -15.87
CA SER A 84 0.60 11.65 -14.86
C SER A 84 -0.38 10.71 -14.16
N VAL A 85 -0.72 11.00 -12.91
CA VAL A 85 -1.76 10.25 -12.19
C VAL A 85 -3.12 10.73 -12.66
N PRO A 86 -3.97 9.86 -13.22
CA PRO A 86 -5.32 10.23 -13.62
C PRO A 86 -6.17 10.49 -12.37
N PHE A 87 -6.93 11.59 -12.37
CA PHE A 87 -7.88 11.91 -11.29
C PHE A 87 -9.29 11.61 -11.80
N LYS A 88 -9.88 10.48 -11.37
CA LYS A 88 -11.17 9.99 -11.85
C LYS A 88 -12.32 10.30 -10.89
N ILE A 89 -12.12 10.05 -9.59
CA ILE A 89 -13.16 10.18 -8.56
C ILE A 89 -13.11 11.60 -7.97
N PHE A 90 -11.93 12.05 -7.57
CA PHE A 90 -11.72 13.35 -6.93
C PHE A 90 -11.22 14.40 -7.93
N ASN A 91 -11.98 14.60 -9.00
CA ASN A 91 -11.60 15.42 -10.15
C ASN A 91 -12.04 16.90 -10.08
N GLY A 92 -12.63 17.36 -8.98
CA GLY A 92 -12.99 18.77 -8.76
C GLY A 92 -11.78 19.62 -8.34
N GLY A 93 -11.26 20.44 -9.25
CA GLY A 93 -10.15 21.38 -9.02
C GLY A 93 -8.79 21.05 -9.68
N PRO A 94 -8.45 19.78 -9.98
CA PRO A 94 -7.33 19.48 -10.88
C PRO A 94 -7.43 20.16 -12.25
N GLY A 95 -6.30 20.69 -12.71
CA GLY A 95 -6.15 21.21 -14.07
C GLY A 95 -6.07 20.09 -15.11
N ARG A 96 -6.15 20.48 -16.38
CA ARG A 96 -6.03 19.55 -17.51
C ARG A 96 -4.57 19.49 -17.97
N HIS A 97 -4.08 18.27 -18.24
CA HIS A 97 -2.73 18.07 -18.80
C HIS A 97 -2.78 17.08 -19.96
N ALA A 98 -1.93 17.28 -20.96
CA ALA A 98 -1.84 16.40 -22.14
C ALA A 98 -1.55 14.93 -21.76
N ASN A 99 -0.75 14.72 -20.70
CA ASN A 99 -0.42 13.39 -20.17
C ASN A 99 -1.65 12.59 -19.68
N GLY A 100 -2.77 13.27 -19.37
CA GLY A 100 -4.03 12.60 -19.02
C GLY A 100 -4.63 11.79 -20.16
N LYS A 101 -4.29 12.12 -21.42
CA LYS A 101 -4.79 11.44 -22.63
C LYS A 101 -4.44 9.95 -22.64
N GLN A 102 -3.29 9.57 -22.09
CA GLN A 102 -2.86 8.17 -21.95
C GLN A 102 -3.83 7.32 -21.12
N HIS A 103 -4.61 7.95 -20.25
CA HIS A 103 -5.56 7.31 -19.36
C HIS A 103 -7.02 7.65 -19.72
N HIS A 104 -7.24 8.28 -20.89
CA HIS A 104 -8.53 8.78 -21.35
C HIS A 104 -9.23 9.71 -20.35
N VAL A 105 -8.46 10.54 -19.65
CA VAL A 105 -8.99 11.55 -18.72
C VAL A 105 -8.48 12.93 -19.07
N ALA A 106 -9.33 13.95 -18.87
CA ALA A 106 -8.91 15.34 -19.00
C ALA A 106 -8.08 15.80 -17.79
N ASN A 107 -8.46 15.38 -16.59
CA ASN A 107 -7.88 15.85 -15.33
C ASN A 107 -6.83 14.86 -14.81
N SER A 108 -5.61 15.35 -14.59
CA SER A 108 -4.52 14.57 -13.99
C SER A 108 -3.61 15.46 -13.13
N ARG A 109 -2.79 14.88 -12.27
CA ARG A 109 -1.79 15.61 -11.44
C ARG A 109 -0.56 14.77 -11.13
N TYR A 110 0.39 15.39 -10.42
CA TYR A 110 1.65 14.78 -9.95
C TYR A 110 1.71 14.81 -8.40
N PRO A 111 0.98 13.93 -7.69
CA PRO A 111 0.90 13.96 -6.23
C PRO A 111 2.16 13.38 -5.56
N THR A 112 3.25 14.16 -5.53
CA THR A 112 4.59 13.76 -5.03
C THR A 112 4.56 13.07 -3.67
N LYS A 113 3.91 13.67 -2.67
CA LYS A 113 3.87 13.12 -1.29
C LYS A 113 3.17 11.76 -1.21
N SER A 114 2.08 11.57 -1.96
CA SER A 114 1.36 10.29 -2.02
C SER A 114 2.21 9.24 -2.73
N ILE A 115 2.91 9.61 -3.81
CA ILE A 115 3.79 8.71 -4.55
C ILE A 115 4.92 8.18 -3.66
N PHE A 116 5.59 9.04 -2.88
CA PHE A 116 6.63 8.60 -1.96
C PHE A 116 6.12 7.61 -0.91
N ALA A 117 4.93 7.85 -0.35
CA ALA A 117 4.32 6.94 0.61
C ALA A 117 4.01 5.57 -0.02
N VAL A 118 3.47 5.57 -1.25
CA VAL A 118 3.15 4.35 -1.99
C VAL A 118 4.41 3.59 -2.42
N LEU A 119 5.46 4.26 -2.89
CA LEU A 119 6.75 3.64 -3.24
C LEU A 119 7.39 2.95 -2.02
N LYS A 120 7.36 3.61 -0.85
CA LYS A 120 7.84 3.01 0.40
C LYS A 120 7.05 1.75 0.75
N LEU A 121 5.72 1.77 0.56
CA LEU A 121 4.87 0.62 0.83
C LEU A 121 5.11 -0.53 -0.17
N LEU A 122 5.33 -0.24 -1.45
CA LEU A 122 5.66 -1.24 -2.47
C LEU A 122 7.02 -1.91 -2.20
N LYS A 123 8.02 -1.15 -1.73
CA LYS A 123 9.30 -1.72 -1.30
C LYS A 123 9.12 -2.68 -0.12
N ASN A 124 8.26 -2.34 0.83
CA ASN A 124 7.93 -3.22 1.95
C ASN A 124 7.22 -4.50 1.48
N ALA A 125 6.24 -4.36 0.57
CA ALA A 125 5.51 -5.49 0.00
C ALA A 125 6.42 -6.45 -0.79
N GLU A 126 7.39 -5.92 -1.53
CA GLU A 126 8.41 -6.71 -2.24
C GLU A 126 9.30 -7.50 -1.27
N ASN A 127 9.76 -6.86 -0.19
CA ASN A 127 10.54 -7.54 0.84
C ASN A 127 9.73 -8.68 1.48
N ASN A 128 8.45 -8.44 1.78
CA ASN A 128 7.56 -9.48 2.30
C ASN A 128 7.37 -10.63 1.31
N ALA A 129 7.29 -10.35 0.01
CA ALA A 129 7.21 -11.38 -1.03
C ALA A 129 8.49 -12.21 -1.12
N ARG A 130 9.66 -11.56 -1.01
CA ARG A 130 10.97 -12.25 -0.98
C ARG A 130 11.11 -13.17 0.23
N VAL A 131 10.70 -12.70 1.42
CA VAL A 131 10.71 -13.52 2.64
C VAL A 131 9.80 -14.74 2.52
N LYS A 132 8.69 -14.60 1.81
CA LYS A 132 7.76 -15.72 1.52
C LYS A 132 8.20 -16.61 0.35
N GLY A 133 9.32 -16.31 -0.32
CA GLY A 133 9.82 -17.09 -1.46
C GLY A 133 9.03 -16.94 -2.77
N LEU A 134 8.23 -15.88 -2.92
CA LEU A 134 7.50 -15.63 -4.18
C LEU A 134 8.45 -15.09 -5.25
N ASN A 135 8.14 -15.37 -6.53
CA ASN A 135 8.92 -14.81 -7.62
C ASN A 135 8.62 -13.32 -7.82
N VAL A 136 9.57 -12.46 -7.42
CA VAL A 136 9.44 -10.99 -7.51
C VAL A 136 9.15 -10.48 -8.92
N ARG A 137 9.62 -11.19 -9.95
CA ARG A 137 9.45 -10.78 -11.36
C ARG A 137 8.00 -10.88 -11.83
N ASP A 138 7.26 -11.86 -11.30
CA ASP A 138 5.90 -12.20 -11.74
C ASP A 138 4.82 -11.64 -10.80
N LEU A 139 5.20 -10.74 -9.89
CA LEU A 139 4.26 -10.10 -8.97
C LEU A 139 3.41 -9.05 -9.67
N VAL A 140 2.11 -9.15 -9.45
CA VAL A 140 1.09 -8.20 -9.89
C VAL A 140 0.41 -7.59 -8.67
N ILE A 141 0.05 -6.32 -8.77
CA ILE A 141 -0.73 -5.62 -7.74
C ILE A 141 -2.19 -6.02 -7.89
N ALA A 142 -2.64 -6.98 -7.09
CA ALA A 142 -4.01 -7.49 -7.13
C ALA A 142 -5.00 -6.54 -6.45
N HIS A 143 -4.64 -6.08 -5.24
CA HIS A 143 -5.51 -5.21 -4.45
C HIS A 143 -4.75 -3.99 -3.96
N THR A 144 -5.43 -2.86 -4.02
CA THR A 144 -4.98 -1.57 -3.53
C THR A 144 -6.17 -0.85 -2.95
N GLN A 145 -6.00 -0.28 -1.78
CA GLN A 145 -7.02 0.56 -1.18
C GLN A 145 -6.39 1.65 -0.32
N ALA A 146 -7.01 2.82 -0.35
CA ALA A 146 -6.72 3.90 0.58
C ALA A 146 -8.02 4.27 1.30
N ASN A 147 -7.97 4.31 2.63
CA ASN A 147 -9.09 4.67 3.50
C ASN A 147 -8.77 5.96 4.27
N ARG A 148 -9.82 6.67 4.69
CA ARG A 148 -9.68 7.87 5.52
C ARG A 148 -9.17 7.47 6.90
N ALA A 149 -8.16 8.19 7.39
CA ALA A 149 -7.69 8.08 8.76
C ALA A 149 -8.27 9.22 9.64
N PRO A 150 -8.18 9.12 10.98
CA PRO A 150 -8.63 10.17 11.87
C PRO A 150 -8.04 11.54 11.51
N LYS A 151 -8.90 12.55 11.39
CA LYS A 151 -8.50 13.91 10.97
C LYS A 151 -7.70 14.58 12.07
N MET A 152 -6.58 15.21 11.70
CA MET A 152 -5.81 16.03 12.65
C MET A 152 -6.32 17.46 12.60
N ARG A 153 -6.83 17.97 13.72
CA ARG A 153 -7.50 19.28 13.79
C ARG A 153 -6.53 20.37 14.27
N ARG A 154 -6.52 21.49 13.55
CA ARG A 154 -5.92 22.77 13.94
C ARG A 154 -6.99 23.86 13.81
N ARG A 155 -6.70 25.07 14.31
CA ARG A 155 -7.58 26.24 14.20
C ARG A 155 -7.07 27.18 13.10
N THR A 156 -7.99 27.84 12.41
CA THR A 156 -7.70 28.99 11.55
C THR A 156 -8.55 30.16 12.02
N PHE A 157 -7.89 31.24 12.40
CA PHE A 157 -8.54 32.51 12.72
C PHE A 157 -9.01 33.19 11.43
N ARG A 158 -10.21 33.76 11.46
CA ARG A 158 -10.86 34.41 10.32
C ARG A 158 -11.35 35.79 10.74
N ALA A 159 -11.73 36.59 9.74
CA ALA A 159 -12.29 37.92 9.96
C ALA A 159 -13.43 37.92 10.98
N HIS A 160 -13.49 39.01 11.77
CA HIS A 160 -14.46 39.25 12.85
C HIS A 160 -14.40 38.20 13.97
N GLY A 161 -13.20 37.75 14.37
CA GLY A 161 -13.03 36.85 15.52
C GLY A 161 -13.52 35.40 15.31
N ARG A 162 -13.90 35.03 14.09
CA ARG A 162 -14.39 33.67 13.78
C ARG A 162 -13.25 32.65 13.82
N ILE A 163 -13.55 31.43 14.28
CA ILE A 163 -12.60 30.32 14.32
C ILE A 163 -13.12 29.14 13.49
N ASN A 164 -12.45 28.85 12.39
CA ASN A 164 -12.76 27.71 11.52
C ASN A 164 -11.78 26.55 11.76
N PRO A 165 -12.19 25.28 11.50
CA PRO A 165 -11.30 24.14 11.61
C PRO A 165 -10.38 24.04 10.38
N PHE A 166 -9.09 23.83 10.61
CA PHE A 166 -8.12 23.44 9.59
C PHE A 166 -7.68 22.01 9.83
N MET A 167 -8.18 21.08 9.00
CA MET A 167 -8.02 19.65 9.23
C MET A 167 -7.08 19.02 8.21
N ALA A 168 -6.10 18.25 8.68
CA ALA A 168 -5.39 17.32 7.81
C ALA A 168 -6.28 16.08 7.58
N ASN A 169 -6.25 15.57 6.35
CA ASN A 169 -6.96 14.35 5.95
C ASN A 169 -5.96 13.23 5.65
N PRO A 170 -5.39 12.57 6.69
CA PRO A 170 -4.46 11.45 6.53
C PRO A 170 -5.16 10.21 5.94
N SER A 171 -4.38 9.21 5.55
CA SER A 171 -4.90 7.96 5.00
C SER A 171 -4.27 6.70 5.59
N HIS A 172 -5.07 5.65 5.66
CA HIS A 172 -4.60 4.26 5.75
C HIS A 172 -4.43 3.73 4.33
N ILE A 173 -3.35 3.03 4.04
CA ILE A 173 -3.08 2.47 2.71
C ILE A 173 -2.77 0.99 2.87
N GLU A 174 -3.37 0.17 2.03
CA GLU A 174 -3.11 -1.27 1.95
C GLU A 174 -2.87 -1.70 0.51
N ILE A 175 -1.94 -2.64 0.34
CA ILE A 175 -1.57 -3.22 -0.94
C ILE A 175 -1.41 -4.73 -0.74
N ILE A 176 -1.93 -5.50 -1.69
CA ILE A 176 -1.71 -6.94 -1.79
C ILE A 176 -1.12 -7.25 -3.17
N LEU A 177 0.00 -7.96 -3.14
CA LEU A 177 0.67 -8.51 -4.32
C LEU A 177 0.33 -9.99 -4.43
N THR A 178 0.07 -10.46 -5.64
CA THR A 178 -0.09 -11.87 -5.96
C THR A 178 0.85 -12.24 -7.10
N GLU A 179 1.21 -13.51 -7.22
CA GLU A 179 1.79 -13.99 -8.47
C GLU A 179 0.75 -13.90 -9.59
N LYS A 180 1.22 -13.63 -10.81
CA LYS A 180 0.37 -13.69 -12.00
C LYS A 180 -0.22 -15.09 -12.11
N PRO A 181 -1.55 -15.26 -12.19
CA PRO A 181 -2.14 -16.57 -12.36
C PRO A 181 -1.73 -17.13 -13.72
N THR A 182 -1.27 -18.38 -13.73
CA THR A 182 -1.11 -19.16 -14.96
C THR A 182 -2.49 -19.37 -15.58
N ALA A 183 -2.59 -19.39 -16.91
CA ALA A 183 -3.85 -19.65 -17.58
C ALA A 183 -4.43 -21.00 -17.12
N VAL A 184 -5.64 -20.98 -16.58
CA VAL A 184 -6.34 -22.19 -16.15
C VAL A 184 -7.12 -22.73 -17.35
N SER A 185 -7.04 -24.04 -17.60
CA SER A 185 -7.83 -24.69 -18.65
C SER A 185 -9.32 -24.58 -18.32
N LYS A 186 -10.14 -24.41 -19.36
CA LYS A 186 -11.60 -24.40 -19.20
C LYS A 186 -12.06 -25.77 -18.68
N ALA A 187 -12.92 -25.79 -17.67
CA ALA A 187 -13.52 -27.03 -17.18
C ALA A 187 -14.33 -27.71 -18.30
N PRO A 188 -14.30 -29.05 -18.41
CA PRO A 188 -15.14 -29.76 -19.37
C PRO A 188 -16.62 -29.53 -19.03
N ALA A 189 -17.46 -29.36 -20.06
CA ALA A 189 -18.90 -29.19 -19.88
C ALA A 189 -19.48 -30.44 -19.20
N ALA A 190 -20.34 -30.24 -18.19
CA ALA A 190 -21.03 -31.34 -17.55
C ALA A 190 -21.92 -32.04 -18.57
N VAL A 191 -21.63 -33.32 -18.85
CA VAL A 191 -22.46 -34.17 -19.70
C VAL A 191 -23.73 -34.47 -18.89
N VAL A 192 -24.86 -33.93 -19.32
CA VAL A 192 -26.19 -34.31 -18.80
C VAL A 192 -26.49 -35.69 -19.37
N GLN A 193 -26.56 -36.70 -18.51
CA GLN A 193 -27.08 -38.02 -18.89
C GLN A 193 -28.61 -37.93 -18.84
N GLU A 194 -29.26 -38.19 -19.99
CA GLU A 194 -30.71 -38.34 -20.11
C GLU A 194 -31.19 -39.66 -19.48
#